data_AF-A0A939VCK8-F1
#
_entry.id   AF-A0A939VCK8-F1
#
_cell.length_a   1.000
_cell.length_b   1.000
_cell.length_c   1.000
_cell.angle_alpha   90.00
_cell.angle_beta   90.00
_cell.angle_gamma   90.00
#
_symmetry.space_group_name_H-M   'P 1'
#
loop_
_entity.id
_entity.type
_entity.pdbx_description
1 polymer ?
#
loop_
_entity_poly.entity_id
_entity_poly.type
_entity_poly.pdbx_seq_one_letter_code
_entity_poly.pdbx_strand_id
1 'polypeptide(L)'
;TQSAEHRLFPPFVAHNARFDESCLKAVFRVYQMDYPDYLFYDTLSASHRQFGRLLPNHQLQTVAAACGYDLTRHHHALADAEACAFIALYLL
;
A
#
# COMPACT_ATOMS: atom_id res chain seq x y z
N THR A 1 -19.49 8.60 -16.57
CA THR A 1 -19.77 7.65 -15.47
C THR A 1 -18.50 6.87 -15.15
N GLN A 2 -17.51 7.53 -14.54
CA GLN A 2 -16.19 6.97 -14.21
C GLN A 2 -16.24 5.90 -13.09
N SER A 3 -17.39 5.73 -12.44
CA SER A 3 -17.55 4.88 -11.27
C SER A 3 -17.73 3.39 -11.57
N ALA A 4 -17.93 3.00 -12.84
CA ALA A 4 -18.15 1.60 -13.22
C ALA A 4 -16.86 0.87 -13.61
N GLU A 5 -15.83 1.59 -14.07
CA GLU A 5 -14.63 1.01 -14.70
C GLU A 5 -13.61 0.54 -13.65
N HIS A 6 -13.60 1.20 -12.48
CA HIS A 6 -12.81 0.80 -11.31
C HIS A 6 -13.22 -0.57 -10.70
N ARG A 7 -14.29 -1.22 -11.20
CA ARG A 7 -14.72 -2.54 -10.73
C ARG A 7 -14.09 -3.71 -11.50
N LEU A 8 -13.34 -3.45 -12.56
CA LEU A 8 -12.72 -4.52 -13.36
C LEU A 8 -11.50 -5.14 -12.68
N PHE A 9 -10.85 -4.39 -11.78
CA PHE A 9 -9.67 -4.85 -11.06
C PHE A 9 -9.82 -4.63 -9.55
N PRO A 10 -9.44 -5.60 -8.70
CA PRO A 10 -9.39 -5.37 -7.27
C PRO A 10 -8.39 -4.25 -6.94
N PRO A 11 -8.67 -3.43 -5.92
CA PRO A 11 -7.75 -2.37 -5.51
C PRO A 11 -6.46 -2.95 -4.93
N PHE A 12 -5.36 -2.25 -5.14
CA PHE A 12 -4.09 -2.53 -4.49
C PHE A 12 -3.98 -1.84 -3.14
N VAL A 13 -3.16 -2.42 -2.28
CA VAL A 13 -2.79 -1.87 -0.98
C VAL A 13 -1.28 -1.83 -0.91
N ALA A 14 -0.72 -0.70 -0.49
CA ALA A 14 0.71 -0.55 -0.29
C ALA A 14 1.01 0.45 0.85
N HIS A 15 2.27 0.53 1.24
CA HIS A 15 2.76 1.50 2.22
C HIS A 15 3.67 2.50 1.52
N ASN A 16 3.18 3.73 1.35
CA ASN A 16 3.67 4.71 0.36
C ASN A 16 3.30 4.33 -1.09
N ALA A 17 2.01 4.07 -1.32
CA ALA A 17 1.50 3.51 -2.59
C ALA A 17 1.87 4.29 -3.87
N ARG A 18 2.20 5.58 -3.77
CA ARG A 18 2.68 6.38 -4.92
C ARG A 18 3.97 5.80 -5.52
N PHE A 19 4.82 5.21 -4.70
CA PHE A 19 6.05 4.57 -5.16
C PHE A 19 5.73 3.34 -6.02
N ASP A 20 4.94 2.40 -5.49
CA ASP A 20 4.52 1.19 -6.21
C ASP A 20 3.78 1.51 -7.51
N GLU A 21 2.85 2.47 -7.47
CA GLU A 21 2.11 2.91 -8.64
C GLU A 21 3.06 3.47 -9.72
N SER A 22 4.09 4.23 -9.32
CA SER A 22 5.07 4.78 -10.26
C SER A 22 5.91 3.69 -10.94
N CYS A 23 6.30 2.65 -10.19
CA CYS A 23 7.00 1.50 -10.74
C CYS A 23 6.11 0.74 -11.73
N LEU A 24 4.84 0.50 -11.37
CA LEU A 24 3.90 -0.21 -12.24
C LEU A 24 3.63 0.57 -13.54
N LYS A 25 3.37 1.88 -13.44
CA LYS A 25 3.22 2.76 -14.61
C LYS A 25 4.46 2.76 -15.51
N ALA A 26 5.66 2.73 -14.92
CA ALA A 26 6.90 2.66 -15.69
C ALA A 26 7.02 1.35 -16.48
N VAL A 27 6.68 0.21 -15.86
CA VAL A 27 6.68 -1.11 -16.53
C VAL A 27 5.65 -1.14 -17.67
N PHE A 28 4.42 -0.67 -17.43
CA PHE A 28 3.40 -0.57 -18.48
C PHE A 28 3.88 0.25 -19.67
N ARG A 29 4.56 1.38 -19.41
CA ARG A 29 5.16 2.20 -20.47
C ARG A 29 6.24 1.46 -21.26
N VAL A 30 7.15 0.75 -20.57
CA VAL A 30 8.23 -0.01 -21.21
C VAL A 30 7.67 -1.09 -22.15
N TYR A 31 6.62 -1.78 -21.73
CA TYR A 31 5.98 -2.82 -22.52
C TYR A 31 4.83 -2.32 -23.41
N GLN A 32 4.65 -1.00 -23.53
CA GLN A 32 3.62 -0.36 -24.36
C GLN A 32 2.19 -0.86 -24.06
N MET A 33 1.90 -1.09 -22.78
CA MET A 33 0.60 -1.53 -22.28
C MET A 33 -0.22 -0.33 -21.80
N ASP A 34 -1.53 -0.37 -22.00
CA ASP A 34 -2.46 0.61 -21.44
C ASP A 34 -2.58 0.43 -19.93
N TYR A 35 -2.34 1.50 -19.16
CA TYR A 35 -2.47 1.46 -17.71
C TYR A 35 -3.95 1.61 -17.31
N PRO A 36 -4.55 0.63 -16.63
CA PRO A 36 -5.99 0.59 -16.40
C PRO A 36 -6.46 1.47 -15.22
N ASP A 37 -5.63 2.43 -14.78
CA ASP A 37 -5.92 3.31 -13.65
C ASP A 37 -6.33 2.57 -12.36
N TYR A 38 -5.48 1.60 -11.95
CA TYR A 38 -5.70 0.85 -10.71
C TYR A 38 -5.91 1.76 -9.50
N LEU A 39 -6.90 1.42 -8.67
CA LEU A 39 -7.10 2.05 -7.39
C LEU A 39 -6.07 1.54 -6.37
N PHE A 40 -5.38 2.45 -5.70
CA PHE A 40 -4.47 2.14 -4.60
C PHE A 40 -4.98 2.72 -3.28
N TYR A 41 -4.94 1.91 -2.23
CA TYR A 41 -5.03 2.37 -0.86
C TYR A 41 -3.65 2.45 -0.22
N ASP A 42 -3.39 3.56 0.46
CA ASP A 42 -2.10 3.84 1.08
C ASP A 42 -2.18 3.74 2.61
N THR A 43 -1.54 2.70 3.15
CA THR A 43 -1.45 2.46 4.58
C THR A 43 -0.55 3.46 5.30
N LEU A 44 0.39 4.12 4.61
CA LEU A 44 1.20 5.19 5.19
C LEU A 44 0.32 6.41 5.50
N SER A 45 -0.46 6.85 4.51
CA SER A 45 -1.43 7.93 4.70
C SER A 45 -2.47 7.58 5.78
N ALA A 46 -2.96 6.33 5.83
CA ALA A 46 -3.86 5.88 6.88
C ALA A 46 -3.20 5.93 8.27
N SER A 47 -1.96 5.47 8.38
CA SER A 47 -1.17 5.53 9.61
C SER A 47 -0.99 6.95 10.11
N HIS A 48 -0.68 7.90 9.23
CA HIS A 48 -0.59 9.32 9.59
C HIS A 48 -1.92 9.88 10.14
N ARG A 49 -3.05 9.50 9.56
CA ARG A 49 -4.38 9.94 10.03
C ARG A 49 -4.76 9.32 11.37
N GLN A 50 -4.53 8.02 11.54
CA GLN A 50 -5.01 7.28 12.70
C GLN A 50 -4.08 7.40 13.91
N PHE A 51 -2.77 7.31 13.69
CA PHE A 51 -1.79 7.32 14.77
C PHE A 51 -1.13 8.68 14.96
N GLY A 52 -0.99 9.50 13.92
CA GLY A 52 -0.34 10.82 14.01
C GLY A 52 0.98 10.76 14.81
N ARG A 53 1.10 11.60 15.84
CA ARG A 53 2.32 11.66 16.68
C ARG A 53 2.42 10.58 17.76
N LEU A 54 1.47 9.63 17.81
CA LEU A 54 1.54 8.51 18.77
C LEU A 54 2.66 7.52 18.42
N LEU A 55 3.05 7.45 17.14
CA LEU A 55 4.20 6.66 16.70
C LEU A 55 5.43 7.55 16.51
N PRO A 56 6.64 7.03 16.81
CA PRO A 56 7.88 7.79 16.61
C PRO A 56 8.18 8.05 15.13
N ASN A 57 7.67 7.19 14.25
CA ASN A 57 7.68 7.34 12.80
C ASN A 57 6.59 6.44 12.21
N HIS A 58 6.32 6.62 10.91
CA HIS A 58 5.36 5.79 10.18
C HIS A 58 6.06 4.88 9.17
N GLN A 59 7.25 4.36 9.48
CA GLN A 59 7.86 3.32 8.65
C GLN A 59 7.07 2.02 8.79
N LEU A 60 7.06 1.18 7.73
CA LEU A 60 6.23 -0.02 7.64
C LEU A 60 6.30 -0.88 8.90
N GLN A 61 7.51 -1.21 9.37
CA GLN A 61 7.72 -2.04 10.55
C GLN A 61 7.15 -1.43 11.83
N THR A 62 7.26 -0.10 12.00
CA THR A 62 6.74 0.61 13.16
C THR A 62 5.22 0.55 13.18
N VAL A 63 4.60 0.76 12.01
CA VAL A 63 3.15 0.71 11.87
C VAL A 63 2.62 -0.72 12.00
N ALA A 64 3.32 -1.71 11.42
CA ALA A 64 2.98 -3.12 11.54
C ALA A 64 3.00 -3.56 13.01
N ALA A 65 4.07 -3.24 13.74
CA ALA A 65 4.18 -3.54 15.17
C ALA A 65 3.08 -2.85 15.98
N ALA A 66 2.74 -1.59 15.65
CA ALA A 66 1.63 -0.88 16.29
C ALA A 66 0.26 -1.51 16.02
N CYS A 67 0.10 -2.20 14.89
CA CYS A 67 -1.10 -2.97 14.57
C CYS A 67 -1.06 -4.40 15.17
N GLY A 68 0.05 -4.81 15.80
CA GLY A 68 0.21 -6.15 16.36
C GLY A 68 0.77 -7.20 15.40
N TYR A 69 1.38 -6.78 14.29
CA TYR A 69 2.04 -7.66 13.32
C TYR A 69 3.57 -7.63 13.48
N ASP A 70 4.17 -8.80 13.68
CA ASP A 70 5.62 -8.96 13.80
C ASP A 70 6.26 -9.19 12.42
N LEU A 71 6.84 -8.14 11.85
CA LEU A 71 7.50 -8.19 10.55
C LEU A 71 8.94 -8.72 10.71
N THR A 72 9.12 -10.01 10.99
CA THR A 72 10.45 -10.59 11.28
C THR A 72 11.43 -10.63 10.10
N ARG A 73 10.96 -10.50 8.86
CA ARG A 73 11.75 -10.56 7.61
C ARG A 73 11.66 -9.26 6.81
N HIS A 74 12.13 -8.18 7.40
CA HIS A 74 12.27 -6.88 6.72
C HIS A 74 13.11 -7.03 5.44
N HIS A 75 12.65 -6.46 4.32
CA HIS A 75 13.26 -6.48 2.96
C HIS A 75 12.87 -7.64 2.03
N HIS A 76 11.96 -8.53 2.42
CA HIS A 76 11.30 -9.41 1.47
C HIS A 76 9.99 -8.77 1.00
N ALA A 77 9.88 -8.45 -0.29
CA ALA A 77 8.69 -7.81 -0.87
C ALA A 77 7.38 -8.54 -0.51
N LEU A 78 7.41 -9.87 -0.40
CA LEU A 78 6.27 -10.65 0.07
C LEU A 78 5.90 -10.34 1.52
N ALA A 79 6.88 -10.29 2.43
CA ALA A 79 6.63 -10.00 3.83
C ALA A 79 6.15 -8.55 4.03
N ASP A 80 6.68 -7.61 3.24
CA ASP A 80 6.23 -6.22 3.25
C ASP A 80 4.78 -6.11 2.75
N ALA A 81 4.40 -6.87 1.72
CA ALA A 81 3.03 -6.95 1.21
C ALA A 81 2.06 -7.57 2.24
N GLU A 82 2.47 -8.62 2.95
CA GLU A 82 1.70 -9.23 4.04
C GLU A 82 1.46 -8.22 5.18
N ALA A 83 2.50 -7.47 5.58
CA ALA A 83 2.36 -6.41 6.57
C ALA A 83 1.42 -5.30 6.09
N CYS A 84 1.51 -4.88 4.82
CA CYS A 84 0.59 -3.89 4.24
C CYS A 84 -0.86 -4.37 4.29
N ALA A 85 -1.12 -5.64 3.93
CA ALA A 85 -2.45 -6.24 4.00
C ALA A 85 -2.97 -6.27 5.44
N PHE A 86 -2.13 -6.65 6.41
CA PHE A 86 -2.51 -6.67 7.82
C PHE A 86 -2.83 -5.26 8.35
N ILE A 87 -1.98 -4.26 8.05
CA ILE A 87 -2.23 -2.87 8.44
C ILE A 87 -3.52 -2.35 7.82
N ALA A 88 -3.79 -2.69 6.56
CA ALA A 88 -5.02 -2.29 5.87
C ALA A 88 -6.28 -2.82 6.56
N LEU A 89 -6.30 -4.10 6.95
CA LEU A 89 -7.41 -4.68 7.70
C LEU A 89 -7.69 -3.95 9.03
N TYR A 90 -6.69 -3.26 9.58
CA TYR A 90 -6.80 -2.55 10.84
C TYR A 90 -7.12 -1.04 10.68
N LEU A 91 -6.67 -0.41 9.58
CA LEU A 91 -6.68 1.06 9.42
C LEU A 91 -7.53 1.61 8.27
N LEU A 92 -7.96 0.77 7.33
CA LEU A 92 -8.69 1.18 6.11
C LEU A 92 -10.13 0.68 6.14
#